data_AF-A0A7X7P4U6-F1
#
_entry.id   AF-A0A7X7P4U6-F1
#
_cell.length_a   1.000
_cell.length_b   1.000
_cell.length_c   1.000
_cell.angle_alpha   90.00
_cell.angle_beta   90.00
_cell.angle_gamma   90.00
#
_symmetry.space_group_name_H-M   'P 1'
#
loop_
_entity.id
_entity.type
_entity.pdbx_description
1 polymer ?
#
loop_
_entity_poly.entity_id
_entity_poly.type
_entity_poly.pdbx_seq_one_letter_code
_entity_poly.pdbx_strand_id
1 'polypeptide(L)'
;MTSHERMRRMYAHQEADRIPVTDSPWAATMQRWRREGLPEGVDFRDHLGLDTIQYIGADNSPRYPVRTIEETDAYRISTSRWGVTMKQWKGAASTPEFLRFTIVDRPSWEQARARMAPERDRIDWDRLKRDYPVWKKRGDWIAAHFWFGFDVTHSWMVGTERLLMALAEDPEWCMDLFKVHLELDLALFDQVWDAGYRFDEIFWPDDMGYKGTPFFSTAMYR
;
A
#
# COMPACT_ATOMS: atom_id res chain seq x y z
N MET A 1 -4.92 6.76 -27.72
CA MET A 1 -5.83 6.48 -26.59
C MET A 1 -5.25 7.05 -25.31
N THR A 2 -6.10 7.47 -24.37
CA THR A 2 -5.68 7.79 -22.99
C THR A 2 -5.29 6.52 -22.22
N SER A 3 -4.65 6.65 -21.07
CA SER A 3 -4.36 5.51 -20.18
C SER A 3 -5.66 4.78 -19.83
N HIS A 4 -6.72 5.53 -19.53
CA HIS A 4 -8.04 5.00 -19.19
C HIS A 4 -8.64 4.13 -20.29
N GLU A 5 -8.67 4.64 -21.52
CA GLU A 5 -9.19 3.92 -22.68
C GLU A 5 -8.40 2.64 -22.96
N ARG A 6 -7.08 2.70 -22.83
CA ARG A 6 -6.18 1.57 -23.09
C ARG A 6 -6.34 0.49 -22.03
N MET A 7 -6.30 0.86 -20.74
CA MET A 7 -6.49 -0.06 -19.61
C MET A 7 -7.89 -0.71 -19.65
N ARG A 8 -8.95 0.07 -19.91
CA ARG A 8 -10.31 -0.46 -20.06
C ARG A 8 -10.41 -1.52 -21.15
N ARG A 9 -9.76 -1.32 -22.30
CA ARG A 9 -9.72 -2.31 -23.39
C ARG A 9 -8.95 -3.55 -22.98
N MET A 10 -7.82 -3.42 -22.27
CA MET A 10 -7.08 -4.59 -21.77
C MET A 10 -7.92 -5.45 -20.83
N TYR A 11 -8.58 -4.84 -19.84
CA TYR A 11 -9.49 -5.57 -18.94
C TYR A 11 -10.69 -6.18 -19.66
N ALA A 12 -11.13 -5.59 -20.77
CA ALA A 12 -12.21 -6.13 -21.61
C ALA A 12 -11.72 -7.14 -22.67
N HIS A 13 -10.43 -7.49 -22.69
CA HIS A 13 -9.81 -8.35 -23.72
C HIS A 13 -10.05 -7.84 -25.17
N GLN A 14 -9.93 -6.53 -25.37
CA GLN A 14 -10.10 -5.86 -26.66
C GLN A 14 -8.77 -5.27 -27.15
N GLU A 15 -8.60 -5.17 -28.47
CA GLU A 15 -7.43 -4.55 -29.08
C GLU A 15 -7.36 -3.05 -28.73
N ALA A 16 -6.17 -2.59 -28.34
CA ALA A 16 -5.86 -1.17 -28.10
C ALA A 16 -4.74 -0.70 -29.02
N ASP A 17 -4.42 0.60 -28.98
CA ASP A 17 -3.36 1.18 -29.81
C ASP A 17 -1.94 0.68 -29.45
N ARG A 18 -1.73 0.27 -28.20
CA ARG A 18 -0.56 -0.48 -27.70
C ARG A 18 -0.88 -1.16 -26.37
N ILE A 19 0.04 -2.00 -25.88
CA ILE A 19 -0.01 -2.53 -24.51
C ILE A 19 0.26 -1.37 -23.52
N PRO A 20 -0.53 -1.21 -22.43
CA PRO A 20 -0.20 -0.28 -21.37
C PRO A 20 1.15 -0.61 -20.72
N VAL A 21 1.96 0.41 -20.45
CA VAL A 21 3.25 0.25 -19.76
C VAL A 21 3.28 1.21 -18.60
N THR A 22 3.46 0.70 -17.38
CA THR A 22 3.49 1.50 -16.16
C THR A 22 4.60 1.00 -15.24
N ASP A 23 5.00 1.83 -14.28
CA ASP A 23 6.04 1.50 -13.29
C ASP A 23 5.87 2.35 -12.03
N SER A 24 6.46 1.91 -10.92
CA SER A 24 6.50 2.58 -9.61
C SER A 24 7.93 2.55 -9.06
N PRO A 25 8.84 3.40 -9.59
CA PRO A 25 10.25 3.34 -9.23
C PRO A 25 10.52 3.82 -7.81
N TRP A 26 11.51 3.21 -7.17
CA TRP A 26 12.01 3.65 -5.86
C TRP A 26 12.55 5.08 -5.93
N ALA A 27 12.50 5.80 -4.80
CA ALA A 27 13.03 7.16 -4.71
C ALA A 27 14.51 7.25 -5.12
N ALA A 28 15.32 6.23 -4.81
CA ALA A 28 16.72 6.15 -5.23
C ALA A 28 16.87 6.06 -6.76
N THR A 29 15.99 5.31 -7.44
CA THR A 29 15.93 5.24 -8.90
C THR A 29 15.58 6.61 -9.49
N MET A 30 14.57 7.28 -8.93
CA MET A 30 14.19 8.63 -9.35
C MET A 30 15.32 9.66 -9.18
N GLN A 31 16.05 9.60 -8.06
CA GLN A 31 17.23 10.44 -7.85
C GLN A 31 18.33 10.15 -8.86
N ARG A 32 18.55 8.89 -9.22
CA ARG A 32 19.52 8.48 -10.25
C ARG A 32 19.11 9.00 -11.62
N TRP A 33 17.86 8.76 -12.05
CA TRP A 33 17.36 9.20 -13.35
C TRP A 33 17.44 10.72 -13.54
N ARG A 34 17.21 11.51 -12.48
CA ARG A 34 17.41 12.98 -12.54
C ARG A 34 18.85 13.37 -12.84
N ARG A 35 19.84 12.62 -12.35
CA ARG A 35 21.26 12.82 -12.69
C ARG A 35 21.62 12.30 -14.09
N GLU A 36 20.82 11.40 -14.63
CA GLU A 36 21.04 10.73 -15.92
C GLU A 36 20.25 11.35 -17.09
N GLY A 37 19.44 12.38 -16.84
CA GLY A 37 18.78 13.17 -17.89
C GLY A 37 17.28 13.39 -17.76
N LEU A 38 16.62 12.85 -16.72
CA LEU A 38 15.22 13.18 -16.43
C LEU A 38 15.12 14.65 -15.95
N PRO A 39 14.42 15.55 -16.66
CA PRO A 39 14.38 16.96 -16.30
C PRO A 39 13.73 17.22 -14.93
N GLU A 40 14.19 18.26 -14.25
CA GLU A 40 13.60 18.69 -12.98
C GLU A 40 12.14 19.13 -13.17
N GLY A 41 11.27 18.75 -12.23
CA GLY A 41 9.84 19.07 -12.27
C GLY A 41 9.01 18.30 -13.31
N VAL A 42 9.64 17.47 -14.15
CA VAL A 42 8.93 16.63 -15.14
C VAL A 42 8.61 15.27 -14.53
N ASP A 43 7.37 14.82 -14.73
CA ASP A 43 6.95 13.47 -14.36
C ASP A 43 7.66 12.44 -15.27
N PHE A 44 8.27 11.41 -14.68
CA PHE A 44 8.98 10.39 -15.46
C PHE A 44 8.05 9.65 -16.43
N ARG A 45 6.75 9.53 -16.09
CA ARG A 45 5.75 8.88 -16.94
C ARG A 45 5.52 9.70 -18.19
N ASP A 46 5.41 11.02 -18.03
CA ASP A 46 5.26 11.94 -19.16
C ASP A 46 6.55 11.96 -20.02
N HIS A 47 7.73 11.93 -19.39
CA HIS A 47 9.01 11.89 -20.10
C HIS A 47 9.24 10.62 -20.91
N LEU A 48 8.86 9.46 -20.36
CA LEU A 48 9.04 8.14 -20.98
C LEU A 48 7.82 7.68 -21.80
N GLY A 49 6.73 8.46 -21.83
CA GLY A 49 5.49 8.11 -22.54
C GLY A 49 4.74 6.92 -21.94
N LEU A 50 4.84 6.72 -20.62
CA LEU A 50 4.20 5.64 -19.88
C LEU A 50 2.72 5.94 -19.61
N ASP A 51 1.97 4.87 -19.35
CA ASP A 51 0.61 4.92 -18.85
C ASP A 51 0.58 5.32 -17.38
N THR A 52 -0.40 6.15 -17.06
CA THR A 52 -0.53 6.79 -15.76
C THR A 52 -1.64 6.13 -14.95
N ILE A 53 -1.25 5.53 -13.83
CA ILE A 53 -2.15 5.07 -12.77
C ILE A 53 -2.03 6.04 -11.59
N GLN A 54 -3.16 6.53 -11.11
CA GLN A 54 -3.29 7.37 -9.92
C GLN A 54 -3.91 6.56 -8.79
N TYR A 55 -3.41 6.75 -7.58
CA TYR A 55 -3.88 5.99 -6.42
C TYR A 55 -4.66 6.87 -5.46
N ILE A 56 -5.88 6.44 -5.13
CA ILE A 56 -6.63 6.88 -3.95
C ILE A 56 -6.29 5.91 -2.82
N GLY A 57 -5.80 6.42 -1.70
CA GLY A 57 -5.48 5.63 -0.52
C GLY A 57 -6.25 6.10 0.70
N ALA A 58 -6.41 5.20 1.67
CA ALA A 58 -6.95 5.48 2.99
C ALA A 58 -6.03 4.88 4.07
N ASP A 59 -5.93 5.53 5.22
CA ASP A 59 -5.14 5.04 6.37
C ASP A 59 -5.97 4.05 7.20
N ASN A 60 -5.84 2.76 6.88
CA ASN A 60 -6.45 1.68 7.61
C ASN A 60 -5.59 1.13 8.77
N SER A 61 -4.51 1.82 9.15
CA SER A 61 -3.66 1.37 10.26
C SER A 61 -4.30 1.66 11.64
N PRO A 62 -3.78 1.04 12.72
CA PRO A 62 -4.14 1.39 14.10
C PRO A 62 -3.71 2.80 14.55
N ARG A 63 -3.03 3.59 13.70
CA ARG A 63 -2.57 4.97 14.00
C ARG A 63 -1.79 5.09 15.30
N TYR A 64 -0.89 4.15 15.57
CA TYR A 64 0.06 4.30 16.69
C TYR A 64 0.92 5.56 16.51
N PRO A 65 1.35 6.21 17.60
CA PRO A 65 2.20 7.40 17.51
C PRO A 65 3.51 7.10 16.77
N VAL A 66 3.83 7.92 15.78
CA VAL A 66 5.09 7.89 15.05
C VAL A 66 6.09 8.79 15.74
N ARG A 67 7.24 8.24 16.12
CA ARG A 67 8.37 8.97 16.70
C ARG A 67 9.70 8.42 16.21
N THR A 68 10.66 9.31 15.99
CA THR A 68 12.08 8.97 15.88
C THR A 68 12.62 8.63 17.27
N ILE A 69 13.26 7.48 17.39
CA ILE A 69 13.94 7.03 18.61
C ILE A 69 15.41 7.40 18.52
N GLU A 70 16.01 7.18 17.36
CA GLU A 70 17.42 7.44 17.10
C GLU A 70 17.60 7.83 15.64
N GLU A 71 18.48 8.78 15.38
CA GLU A 71 18.84 9.17 14.03
C GLU A 71 20.34 9.47 13.96
N THR A 72 21.01 8.83 13.00
CA THR A 72 22.43 9.00 12.69
C THR A 72 22.59 9.33 11.21
N ASP A 73 23.82 9.57 10.74
CA ASP A 73 24.08 9.75 9.31
C ASP A 73 23.82 8.47 8.49
N ALA A 74 23.91 7.31 9.13
CA ALA A 74 23.78 6.00 8.47
C ALA A 74 22.35 5.44 8.53
N TYR A 75 21.58 5.70 9.59
CA TYR A 75 20.25 5.12 9.74
C TYR A 75 19.31 5.95 10.63
N ARG A 76 18.03 5.58 10.60
CA ARG A 76 17.00 6.07 11.52
C ARG A 76 16.26 4.89 12.16
N ILE A 77 16.09 4.93 13.47
CA ILE A 77 15.18 4.04 14.21
C ILE A 77 13.93 4.83 14.56
N SER A 78 12.77 4.30 14.20
CA SER A 78 11.48 4.96 14.41
C SER A 78 10.36 3.97 14.65
N THR A 79 9.28 4.45 15.26
CA THR A 79 8.00 3.75 15.37
C THR A 79 7.09 4.10 14.20
N SER A 80 6.28 3.15 13.74
CA SER A 80 5.30 3.35 12.66
C SER A 80 3.88 3.44 13.20
N ARG A 81 2.96 3.97 12.37
CA ARG A 81 1.51 3.95 12.61
C ARG A 81 0.91 2.55 12.74
N TRP A 82 1.61 1.55 12.21
CA TRP A 82 1.26 0.13 12.32
C TRP A 82 1.72 -0.52 13.64
N GLY A 83 2.44 0.22 14.49
CA GLY A 83 2.88 -0.27 15.79
C GLY A 83 4.21 -1.02 15.74
N VAL A 84 5.07 -0.72 14.76
CA VAL A 84 6.36 -1.38 14.58
C VAL A 84 7.51 -0.42 14.80
N THR A 85 8.49 -0.82 15.61
CA THR A 85 9.79 -0.16 15.71
C THR A 85 10.72 -0.77 14.68
N MET A 86 11.27 0.06 13.80
CA MET A 86 12.09 -0.38 12.68
C MET A 86 13.30 0.53 12.47
N LYS A 87 14.37 -0.06 11.95
CA LYS A 87 15.57 0.64 11.50
C LYS A 87 15.58 0.73 9.98
N GLN A 88 15.79 1.94 9.48
CA GLN A 88 15.90 2.24 8.05
C GLN A 88 17.27 2.81 7.77
N TRP A 89 18.01 2.18 6.84
CA TRP A 89 19.31 2.66 6.39
C TRP A 89 19.14 3.87 5.45
N LYS A 90 19.97 4.90 5.66
CA LYS A 90 20.06 6.06 4.78
C LYS A 90 20.94 5.72 3.58
N GLY A 91 20.57 6.21 2.40
CA GLY A 91 21.38 6.06 1.17
C GLY A 91 21.34 4.68 0.50
N ALA A 92 20.65 3.69 1.08
CA ALA A 92 20.40 2.39 0.45
C ALA A 92 18.90 2.16 0.28
N ALA A 93 18.47 1.71 -0.91
CA ALA A 93 17.11 1.22 -1.12
C ALA A 93 17.03 -0.21 -0.59
N SER A 94 16.49 -0.38 0.62
CA SER A 94 16.31 -1.67 1.28
C SER A 94 15.00 -1.69 2.05
N THR A 95 14.48 -2.88 2.30
CA THR A 95 13.44 -3.10 3.31
C THR A 95 13.97 -2.71 4.70
N PRO A 96 13.12 -2.19 5.60
CA PRO A 96 13.51 -1.91 6.97
C PRO A 96 13.92 -3.18 7.72
N GLU A 97 14.75 -3.02 8.74
CA GLU A 97 14.97 -4.05 9.76
C GLU A 97 13.92 -3.86 10.87
N PHE A 98 13.11 -4.89 11.11
CA PHE A 98 12.06 -4.85 12.14
C PHE A 98 12.62 -5.22 13.51
N LEU A 99 12.61 -4.27 14.45
CA LEU A 99 13.21 -4.43 15.77
C LEU A 99 12.21 -4.88 16.83
N ARG A 100 10.95 -4.40 16.74
CA ARG A 100 9.90 -4.73 17.72
C ARG A 100 8.51 -4.51 17.13
N PHE A 101 7.59 -5.40 17.47
CA PHE A 101 6.16 -5.30 17.20
C PHE A 101 5.39 -4.94 18.48
N THR A 102 4.36 -4.12 18.35
CA THR A 102 3.45 -3.76 19.45
C THR A 102 2.33 -4.79 19.60
N ILE A 103 1.87 -5.35 18.49
CA ILE A 103 0.80 -6.36 18.44
C ILE A 103 1.45 -7.73 18.40
N VAL A 104 1.33 -8.46 19.50
CA VAL A 104 2.05 -9.73 19.71
C VAL A 104 1.14 -10.86 20.19
N ASP A 105 -0.12 -10.56 20.49
CA ASP A 105 -1.13 -11.47 21.02
C ASP A 105 -2.55 -10.91 20.82
N ARG A 106 -3.58 -11.67 21.21
CA ARG A 106 -4.99 -11.26 21.12
C ARG A 106 -5.30 -9.99 21.95
N PRO A 107 -4.85 -9.84 23.21
CA PRO A 107 -5.09 -8.62 23.98
C PRO A 107 -4.50 -7.35 23.35
N SER A 108 -3.28 -7.42 22.81
CA SER A 108 -2.67 -6.28 22.09
C SER A 108 -3.34 -6.02 20.75
N TRP A 109 -3.86 -7.05 20.08
CA TRP A 109 -4.70 -6.90 18.90
C TRP A 109 -6.01 -6.17 19.19
N GLU A 110 -6.76 -6.54 20.24
CA GLU A 110 -8.00 -5.85 20.60
C GLU A 110 -7.78 -4.36 20.91
N GLN A 111 -6.64 -4.02 21.53
CA GLN A 111 -6.24 -2.62 21.75
C GLN A 111 -5.92 -1.88 20.45
N ALA A 112 -5.36 -2.57 19.45
CA ALA A 112 -5.10 -2.00 18.13
C ALA A 112 -6.41 -1.80 17.37
N ARG A 113 -7.28 -2.82 17.36
CA ARG A 113 -8.60 -2.82 16.73
C ARG A 113 -9.49 -1.68 17.24
N ALA A 114 -9.45 -1.38 18.55
CA ALA A 114 -10.19 -0.25 19.12
C ALA A 114 -9.79 1.12 18.55
N ARG A 115 -8.64 1.23 17.87
CA ARG A 115 -8.14 2.45 17.21
C ARG A 115 -8.51 2.53 15.73
N MET A 116 -9.18 1.52 15.18
CA MET A 116 -9.40 1.32 13.74
C MET A 116 -10.84 1.63 13.33
N ALA A 117 -11.37 2.79 13.75
CA ALA A 117 -12.69 3.27 13.33
C ALA A 117 -12.62 3.97 11.96
N PRO A 118 -13.67 3.94 11.11
CA PRO A 118 -13.70 4.54 9.77
C PRO A 118 -13.84 6.07 9.79
N GLU A 119 -12.93 6.73 10.50
CA GLU A 119 -12.90 8.17 10.66
C GLU A 119 -12.59 8.87 9.33
N ARG A 120 -13.31 9.96 9.06
CA ARG A 120 -13.20 10.69 7.79
C ARG A 120 -11.79 11.19 7.50
N ASP A 121 -11.01 11.54 8.51
CA ASP A 121 -9.65 12.05 8.35
C ASP A 121 -8.60 10.97 7.97
N ARG A 122 -9.02 9.71 7.75
CA ARG A 122 -8.19 8.64 7.17
C ARG A 122 -7.96 8.80 5.68
N ILE A 123 -8.70 9.70 5.04
CA ILE A 123 -8.63 9.97 3.60
C ILE A 123 -8.11 11.39 3.40
N ASP A 124 -7.14 11.54 2.50
CA ASP A 124 -6.61 12.85 2.09
C ASP A 124 -7.59 13.54 1.12
N TRP A 125 -8.65 14.12 1.69
CA TRP A 125 -9.69 14.81 0.93
C TRP A 125 -9.18 16.04 0.18
N ASP A 126 -8.17 16.72 0.71
CA ASP A 126 -7.58 17.91 0.07
C ASP A 126 -6.83 17.52 -1.20
N ARG A 127 -6.10 16.39 -1.17
CA ARG A 127 -5.50 15.81 -2.37
C ARG A 127 -6.56 15.41 -3.39
N LEU A 128 -7.63 14.73 -2.98
CA LEU A 128 -8.70 14.35 -3.90
C LEU A 128 -9.35 15.57 -4.55
N LYS A 129 -9.67 16.61 -3.77
CA LYS A 129 -10.26 17.85 -4.29
C LYS A 129 -9.36 18.53 -5.31
N ARG A 130 -8.04 18.55 -5.06
CA ARG A 130 -7.05 19.21 -5.91
C ARG A 130 -6.75 18.42 -7.19
N ASP A 131 -6.53 17.12 -7.06
CA ASP A 131 -5.88 16.33 -8.11
C ASP A 131 -6.88 15.49 -8.93
N TYR A 132 -8.00 15.06 -8.34
CA TYR A 132 -8.97 14.19 -9.04
C TYR A 132 -9.53 14.79 -10.33
N PRO A 133 -9.92 16.09 -10.40
CA PRO A 133 -10.37 16.68 -11.65
C PRO A 133 -9.29 16.67 -12.75
N VAL A 134 -8.02 16.80 -12.37
CA VAL A 134 -6.88 16.75 -13.29
C VAL A 134 -6.72 15.33 -13.85
N TRP A 135 -6.78 14.31 -12.98
CA TRP A 135 -6.71 12.89 -13.38
C TRP A 135 -7.82 12.53 -14.37
N LYS A 136 -9.06 12.94 -14.07
CA LYS A 136 -10.20 12.71 -14.96
C LYS A 136 -10.04 13.41 -16.31
N LYS A 137 -9.56 14.67 -16.32
CA LYS A 137 -9.34 15.42 -17.56
C LYS A 137 -8.24 14.80 -18.42
N ARG A 138 -7.18 14.27 -17.81
CA ARG A 138 -6.07 13.61 -18.51
C ARG A 138 -6.44 12.22 -19.06
N GLY A 139 -7.50 11.61 -18.54
CA GLY A 139 -7.84 10.21 -18.83
C GLY A 139 -6.84 9.26 -18.18
N ASP A 140 -6.41 9.57 -16.96
CA ASP A 140 -5.60 8.65 -16.14
C ASP A 140 -6.48 7.48 -15.65
N TRP A 141 -5.86 6.33 -15.40
CA TRP A 141 -6.50 5.21 -14.71
C TRP A 141 -6.43 5.45 -13.20
N ILE A 142 -7.51 5.19 -12.47
CA ILE A 142 -7.58 5.48 -11.02
C ILE A 142 -7.77 4.18 -10.24
N ALA A 143 -6.81 3.86 -9.38
CA ALA A 143 -6.86 2.68 -8.51
C ALA A 143 -7.18 3.07 -7.06
N ALA A 144 -8.05 2.30 -6.42
CA ALA A 144 -8.25 2.33 -4.97
C ALA A 144 -7.26 1.38 -4.31
N HIS A 145 -6.41 1.90 -3.43
CA HIS A 145 -5.40 1.12 -2.74
C HIS A 145 -5.98 0.49 -1.46
N PHE A 146 -6.20 -0.83 -1.50
CA PHE A 146 -6.65 -1.63 -0.36
C PHE A 146 -5.45 -2.39 0.19
N TRP A 147 -5.08 -2.17 1.45
CA TRP A 147 -3.91 -2.85 2.04
C TRP A 147 -4.31 -3.64 3.26
N PHE A 148 -4.74 -4.87 3.00
CA PHE A 148 -5.13 -5.85 3.99
C PHE A 148 -4.55 -7.21 3.59
N GLY A 149 -4.75 -8.24 4.42
CA GLY A 149 -4.31 -9.60 4.10
C GLY A 149 -2.93 -9.92 4.67
N PHE A 150 -2.27 -10.90 4.07
CA PHE A 150 -1.05 -11.49 4.57
C PHE A 150 0.11 -10.48 4.66
N ASP A 151 0.44 -9.78 3.56
CA ASP A 151 1.62 -8.92 3.43
C ASP A 151 1.73 -7.89 4.56
N VAL A 152 0.72 -7.02 4.67
CA VAL A 152 0.72 -5.95 5.68
C VAL A 152 0.74 -6.49 7.10
N THR A 153 0.01 -7.58 7.33
CA THR A 153 -0.13 -8.16 8.66
C THR A 153 1.20 -8.74 9.14
N HIS A 154 1.88 -9.52 8.29
CA HIS A 154 3.13 -10.16 8.66
C HIS A 154 4.31 -9.19 8.65
N SER A 155 4.43 -8.35 7.62
CA SER A 155 5.58 -7.46 7.42
C SER A 155 5.49 -6.23 8.31
N TRP A 156 4.30 -5.68 8.52
CA TRP A 156 4.15 -4.33 9.08
C TRP A 156 3.40 -4.27 10.40
N MET A 157 2.86 -5.39 10.92
CA MET A 157 1.95 -5.34 12.07
C MET A 157 2.28 -6.31 13.20
N VAL A 158 2.31 -7.63 12.92
CA VAL A 158 2.48 -8.66 13.97
C VAL A 158 3.77 -9.46 13.86
N GLY A 159 4.48 -9.34 12.73
CA GLY A 159 5.74 -10.02 12.45
C GLY A 159 5.57 -11.37 11.77
N THR A 160 6.48 -11.66 10.83
CA THR A 160 6.41 -12.84 9.94
C THR A 160 6.31 -14.16 10.69
N GLU A 161 7.23 -14.43 11.63
CA GLU A 161 7.23 -15.69 12.39
C GLU A 161 5.90 -15.90 13.13
N ARG A 162 5.41 -14.86 13.80
CA ARG A 162 4.15 -14.93 14.56
C ARG A 162 2.95 -15.18 13.66
N LEU A 163 2.86 -14.50 12.52
CA LEU A 163 1.74 -14.74 11.62
C LEU A 163 1.80 -16.14 11.02
N LEU A 164 2.98 -16.63 10.63
CA LEU A 164 3.12 -17.98 10.07
C LEU A 164 2.77 -19.08 11.08
N MET A 165 3.18 -18.91 12.35
CA MET A 165 2.78 -19.83 13.41
C MET A 165 1.26 -19.76 13.66
N ALA A 166 0.70 -18.54 13.73
CA ALA A 166 -0.73 -18.35 13.92
C ALA A 166 -1.58 -18.93 12.77
N LEU A 167 -1.12 -18.87 11.52
CA LEU A 167 -1.83 -19.50 10.40
C LEU A 167 -2.00 -21.02 10.58
N ALA A 168 -1.08 -21.67 11.29
CA ALA A 168 -1.17 -23.11 11.59
C ALA A 168 -1.92 -23.42 12.89
N GLU A 169 -1.75 -22.59 13.91
CA GLU A 169 -2.22 -22.87 15.27
C GLU A 169 -3.53 -22.16 15.65
N ASP A 170 -3.79 -20.98 15.06
CA ASP A 170 -4.91 -20.11 15.36
C ASP A 170 -5.38 -19.31 14.11
N PRO A 171 -5.85 -19.99 13.06
CA PRO A 171 -6.23 -19.33 11.81
C PRO A 171 -7.40 -18.35 11.99
N GLU A 172 -8.25 -18.54 13.01
CA GLU A 172 -9.35 -17.62 13.32
C GLU A 172 -8.83 -16.22 13.71
N TRP A 173 -7.70 -16.14 14.42
CA TRP A 173 -7.08 -14.86 14.74
C TRP A 173 -6.55 -14.16 13.48
N CYS A 174 -5.94 -14.89 12.56
CA CYS A 174 -5.50 -14.36 11.27
C CYS A 174 -6.69 -13.84 10.44
N MET A 175 -7.79 -14.59 10.40
CA MET A 175 -9.00 -14.18 9.68
C MET A 175 -9.61 -12.92 10.28
N ASP A 176 -9.62 -12.77 11.60
CA ASP A 176 -10.11 -11.56 12.27
C ASP A 176 -9.22 -10.33 11.94
N LEU A 177 -7.89 -10.50 11.97
CA LEU A 177 -6.94 -9.48 11.54
C LEU A 177 -7.24 -9.00 10.10
N PHE A 178 -7.35 -9.93 9.15
CA PHE A 178 -7.58 -9.59 7.75
C PHE A 178 -8.95 -8.94 7.54
N LYS A 179 -9.98 -9.49 8.19
CA LYS A 179 -11.36 -9.01 8.09
C LYS A 179 -11.49 -7.56 8.58
N VAL A 180 -10.91 -7.23 9.72
CA VAL A 180 -11.00 -5.85 10.27
C VAL A 180 -10.37 -4.82 9.32
N HIS A 181 -9.23 -5.14 8.70
CA HIS A 181 -8.63 -4.24 7.71
C HIS A 181 -9.47 -4.10 6.46
N LEU A 182 -9.98 -5.21 5.92
CA LEU A 182 -10.86 -5.21 4.75
C LEU A 182 -12.13 -4.40 5.02
N GLU A 183 -12.80 -4.63 6.15
CA GLU A 183 -14.03 -3.89 6.53
C GLU A 183 -13.75 -2.39 6.71
N LEU A 184 -12.59 -2.03 7.25
CA LEU A 184 -12.18 -0.63 7.37
C LEU A 184 -11.92 0.00 6.00
N ASP A 185 -11.20 -0.68 5.11
CA ASP A 185 -11.00 -0.20 3.73
C ASP A 185 -12.34 0.00 3.02
N LEU A 186 -13.24 -1.00 3.05
CA LEU A 186 -14.58 -0.90 2.46
C LEU A 186 -15.34 0.32 3.00
N ALA A 187 -15.40 0.50 4.33
CA ALA A 187 -16.10 1.63 4.94
C ALA A 187 -15.48 3.00 4.59
N LEU A 188 -14.16 3.08 4.38
CA LEU A 188 -13.48 4.30 3.96
C LEU A 188 -13.70 4.59 2.47
N PHE A 189 -13.63 3.57 1.61
CA PHE A 189 -13.84 3.75 0.18
C PHE A 189 -15.33 3.94 -0.19
N ASP A 190 -16.27 3.48 0.63
CA ASP A 190 -17.68 3.88 0.55
C ASP A 190 -17.82 5.40 0.73
N GLN A 191 -17.13 5.99 1.71
CA GLN A 191 -17.12 7.46 1.88
C GLN A 191 -16.52 8.18 0.68
N VAL A 192 -15.47 7.62 0.05
CA VAL A 192 -14.88 8.16 -1.18
C VAL A 192 -15.92 8.18 -2.30
N TRP A 193 -16.69 7.10 -2.43
CA TRP A 193 -17.78 7.00 -3.40
C TRP A 193 -18.94 7.97 -3.11
N ASP A 194 -19.36 8.08 -1.84
CA ASP A 194 -20.41 9.01 -1.43
C ASP A 194 -20.03 10.47 -1.71
N ALA A 195 -18.73 10.80 -1.59
CA ALA A 195 -18.19 12.11 -1.94
C ALA A 195 -18.05 12.36 -3.46
N GLY A 196 -18.41 11.39 -4.31
CA GLY A 196 -18.42 11.53 -5.76
C GLY A 196 -17.09 11.16 -6.45
N TYR A 197 -16.08 10.71 -5.72
CA TYR A 197 -14.83 10.23 -6.30
C TYR A 197 -15.00 8.77 -6.72
N ARG A 198 -14.74 8.46 -7.99
CA ARG A 198 -14.80 7.11 -8.57
C ARG A 198 -13.41 6.60 -8.95
N PHE A 199 -13.19 5.30 -8.80
CA PHE A 199 -11.99 4.58 -9.23
C PHE A 199 -12.38 3.45 -10.19
N ASP A 200 -11.41 3.00 -10.98
CA ASP A 200 -11.57 2.03 -12.05
C ASP A 200 -11.16 0.61 -11.63
N GLU A 201 -10.33 0.48 -10.59
CA GLU A 201 -9.91 -0.81 -10.02
C GLU A 201 -9.64 -0.73 -8.52
N ILE A 202 -9.55 -1.90 -7.89
CA ILE A 202 -8.92 -2.07 -6.58
C ILE A 202 -7.51 -2.62 -6.81
N PHE A 203 -6.52 -1.91 -6.29
CA PHE A 203 -5.14 -2.38 -6.20
C PHE A 203 -4.89 -2.92 -4.80
N TRP A 204 -4.54 -4.21 -4.72
CA TRP A 204 -4.34 -4.94 -3.48
C TRP A 204 -2.95 -5.60 -3.46
N PRO A 205 -1.96 -4.99 -2.78
CA PRO A 205 -0.65 -5.59 -2.63
C PRO A 205 -0.68 -6.61 -1.49
N ASP A 206 -0.79 -7.90 -1.83
CA ASP A 206 -0.72 -9.02 -0.89
C ASP A 206 0.37 -10.02 -1.31
N ASP A 207 1.62 -9.62 -1.12
CA ASP A 207 2.77 -10.42 -1.49
C ASP A 207 2.90 -11.66 -0.59
N MET A 208 2.74 -12.83 -1.21
CA MET A 208 2.87 -14.14 -0.57
C MET A 208 4.12 -14.90 -1.06
N GLY A 209 4.96 -14.26 -1.87
CA GLY A 209 6.11 -14.86 -2.52
C GLY A 209 7.26 -15.15 -1.56
N TYR A 210 7.78 -16.37 -1.59
CA TYR A 210 9.03 -16.76 -0.95
C TYR A 210 10.00 -17.38 -1.98
N LYS A 211 11.18 -17.83 -1.54
CA LYS A 211 12.23 -18.33 -2.43
C LYS A 211 11.81 -19.62 -3.15
N GLY A 212 11.31 -19.47 -4.38
CA GLY A 212 10.91 -20.58 -5.26
C GLY A 212 9.55 -21.20 -4.94
N THR A 213 8.82 -20.68 -3.96
CA THR A 213 7.51 -21.16 -3.48
C THR A 213 6.83 -20.05 -2.67
N PRO A 214 5.51 -20.06 -2.42
CA PRO A 214 4.90 -19.16 -1.43
C PRO A 214 5.35 -19.44 0.01
N PHE A 215 5.06 -18.53 0.93
CA PHE A 215 5.33 -18.70 2.38
C PHE A 215 4.61 -19.89 3.02
N PHE A 216 3.52 -20.36 2.42
CA PHE A 216 2.68 -21.43 2.94
C PHE A 216 2.14 -22.33 1.83
N SER A 217 1.65 -23.51 2.22
CA SER A 217 1.09 -24.46 1.26
C SER A 217 -0.21 -23.95 0.63
N THR A 218 -0.56 -24.47 -0.56
CA THR A 218 -1.85 -24.18 -1.21
C THR A 218 -3.05 -24.60 -0.38
N ALA A 219 -2.90 -25.59 0.52
CA ALA A 219 -3.95 -26.02 1.44
C ALA A 219 -4.17 -25.02 2.58
N MET A 220 -3.13 -24.29 3.00
CA MET A 220 -3.24 -23.23 4.00
C MET A 220 -3.76 -21.91 3.40
N TYR A 221 -3.45 -21.66 2.12
CA TYR A 221 -3.96 -20.48 1.41
C TYR A 221 -5.48 -20.51 1.15
N ARG A 222 -6.04 -21.69 0.94
CA ARG A 222 -7.46 -21.90 0.61
C ARG A 222 -8.34 -21.89 1.84
#